data_AF-A0A9D0Y2B2-F1
#
_entry.id   AF-A0A9D0Y2B2-F1
#
_cell.length_a   1.000
_cell.length_b   1.000
_cell.length_c   1.000
_cell.angle_alpha   90.00
_cell.angle_beta   90.00
_cell.angle_gamma   90.00
#
_symmetry.space_group_name_H-M   'P 1'
#
loop_
_entity.id
_entity.type
_entity.pdbx_description
1 polymer ?
#
loop_
_entity_poly.entity_id
_entity_poly.type
_entity_poly.pdbx_seq_one_letter_code
_entity_poly.pdbx_strand_id
1 'polypeptide(L)'
;MKEVRQIRDNMSKNKAKRKKIEKRIRKDKDESVYSLDRYDEEINKLQSDIDLVANRKKEAIATFDNNTRTIITKEIRGRHEEELLDLKTKLKSLSEKIKNNNENIKYLSLELVDNYEAYLGKEFMNVEKIDQLVALIEDKNLQNISEAITMYRKSNS
;
A
#
# COMPACT_ATOMS: atom_id res chain seq x y z
N MET A 1 11.82 54.43 -91.59
CA MET A 1 10.98 53.20 -91.43
C MET A 1 11.73 51.98 -90.88
N LYS A 2 12.97 51.69 -91.31
CA LYS A 2 13.76 50.54 -90.79
C LYS A 2 14.15 50.67 -89.30
N GLU A 3 14.55 51.86 -88.86
CA GLU A 3 14.97 52.10 -87.46
C GLU A 3 13.84 51.94 -86.44
N VAL A 4 12.64 52.46 -86.75
CA VAL A 4 11.45 52.31 -85.89
C VAL A 4 11.05 50.84 -85.71
N ARG A 5 11.20 50.03 -86.77
CA ARG A 5 10.95 48.58 -86.70
C ARG A 5 11.97 47.90 -85.78
N GLN A 6 13.24 48.26 -85.91
CA GLN A 6 14.31 47.72 -85.06
C GLN A 6 14.13 48.06 -83.58
N ILE A 7 13.64 49.26 -83.27
CA ILE A 7 13.27 49.66 -81.90
C ILE A 7 12.10 48.80 -81.37
N ARG A 8 11.05 48.56 -82.18
CA ARG A 8 9.95 47.66 -81.76
C ARG A 8 10.41 46.24 -81.53
N ASP A 9 11.26 45.71 -82.40
CA ASP A 9 11.82 44.36 -82.24
C ASP A 9 12.66 44.27 -80.96
N ASN A 10 13.44 45.31 -80.64
CA ASN A 10 14.18 45.40 -79.39
C ASN A 10 13.26 45.48 -78.15
N MET A 11 12.17 46.26 -78.21
CA MET A 11 11.18 46.33 -77.12
C MET A 11 10.49 44.98 -76.88
N SER A 12 10.13 44.27 -77.96
CA SER A 12 9.53 42.93 -77.87
C SER A 12 10.50 41.93 -77.24
N LYS A 13 11.76 41.93 -77.69
CA LYS A 13 12.84 41.12 -77.10
C LYS A 13 13.05 41.44 -75.62
N ASN A 14 13.03 42.72 -75.23
CA ASN A 14 13.16 43.14 -73.84
C ASN A 14 11.96 42.72 -72.98
N LYS A 15 10.73 42.76 -73.51
CA LYS A 15 9.54 42.23 -72.82
C LYS A 15 9.64 40.72 -72.61
N ALA A 16 10.14 39.98 -73.60
CA ALA A 16 10.38 38.54 -73.47
C ALA A 16 11.48 38.24 -72.45
N LYS A 17 12.59 39.00 -72.45
CA LYS A 17 13.66 38.87 -71.45
C LYS A 17 13.15 39.13 -70.03
N ARG A 18 12.36 40.20 -69.81
CA ARG A 18 11.74 40.49 -68.51
C ARG A 18 10.88 39.34 -68.01
N LYS A 19 9.99 38.80 -68.86
CA LYS A 19 9.17 37.62 -68.51
C LYS A 19 10.02 36.39 -68.16
N LYS A 20 11.14 36.17 -68.87
CA LYS A 20 12.08 35.08 -68.56
C LYS A 20 12.81 35.30 -67.23
N ILE A 21 13.15 36.53 -66.89
CA ILE A 21 13.77 36.86 -65.59
C ILE A 21 12.75 36.66 -64.46
N GLU A 22 11.54 37.21 -64.58
CA GLU A 22 10.47 37.04 -63.60
C GLU A 22 10.14 35.56 -63.35
N LYS A 23 10.03 34.76 -64.42
CA LYS A 23 9.77 33.32 -64.29
C LYS A 23 10.94 32.57 -63.65
N ARG A 24 12.18 33.03 -63.83
CA ARG A 24 13.36 32.45 -63.17
C ARG A 24 13.34 32.77 -61.68
N ILE A 25 13.15 34.04 -61.30
CA ILE A 25 13.04 34.47 -59.90
C ILE A 25 11.93 33.70 -59.17
N ARG A 26 10.73 33.58 -59.75
CA ARG A 26 9.62 32.85 -59.12
C ARG A 26 9.84 31.34 -58.96
N LYS A 27 10.73 30.76 -59.76
CA LYS A 27 11.05 29.33 -59.72
C LYS A 27 12.36 29.06 -58.99
N ASP A 28 13.04 30.10 -58.57
CA ASP A 28 14.29 29.98 -57.86
C ASP A 28 13.99 29.42 -56.47
N LYS A 29 14.64 28.30 -56.16
CA LYS A 29 14.56 27.63 -54.87
C LYS A 29 15.90 27.69 -54.14
N ASP A 30 16.86 28.40 -54.71
CA ASP A 30 18.16 28.57 -54.12
C ASP A 30 18.08 29.64 -53.02
N GLU A 31 18.09 29.16 -51.78
CA GLU A 31 18.07 29.99 -50.58
C GLU A 31 19.47 30.22 -50.01
N SER A 32 20.53 29.80 -50.71
CA SER A 32 21.93 29.95 -50.26
C SER A 32 22.33 31.41 -50.02
N VAL A 33 21.73 32.36 -50.75
CA VAL A 33 21.89 33.81 -50.54
C VAL A 33 21.45 34.23 -49.13
N TYR A 34 20.48 33.54 -48.55
CA TYR A 34 19.96 33.81 -47.21
C TYR A 34 20.68 33.01 -46.10
N SER A 35 21.62 32.14 -46.45
CA SER A 35 22.42 31.34 -45.49
C SER A 35 21.56 30.58 -44.46
N LEU A 36 20.41 30.04 -44.90
CA LEU A 36 19.45 29.37 -44.02
C LEU A 36 19.88 27.98 -43.57
N ASP A 37 20.90 27.40 -44.20
CA ASP A 37 21.45 26.07 -43.87
C ASP A 37 21.80 25.94 -42.38
N ARG A 38 22.25 27.03 -41.74
CA ARG A 38 22.57 27.05 -40.30
C ARG A 38 21.36 26.80 -39.42
N TYR A 39 20.20 27.33 -39.79
CA TYR A 39 18.96 27.11 -39.06
C TYR A 39 18.44 25.71 -39.27
N ASP A 40 18.58 25.14 -40.47
CA ASP A 40 18.25 23.74 -40.72
C ASP A 40 19.12 22.81 -39.87
N GLU A 41 20.43 23.07 -39.79
CA GLU A 41 21.33 22.33 -38.88
C GLU A 41 20.91 22.47 -37.41
N GLU A 42 20.53 23.66 -36.96
CA GLU A 42 20.10 23.91 -35.58
C GLU A 42 18.77 23.22 -35.26
N ILE A 43 17.79 23.28 -36.16
CA ILE A 43 16.51 22.58 -36.04
C ILE A 43 16.74 21.07 -35.95
N ASN A 44 17.62 20.52 -36.81
CA ASN A 44 17.95 19.09 -36.79
C ASN A 44 18.62 18.67 -35.48
N LYS A 45 19.52 19.51 -34.94
CA LYS A 45 20.14 19.27 -33.62
C LYS A 45 19.10 19.28 -32.51
N LEU A 46 18.24 20.30 -32.47
CA LEU A 46 17.17 20.39 -31.47
C LEU A 46 16.22 19.20 -31.53
N GLN A 47 15.87 18.75 -32.74
CA GLN A 47 15.02 17.57 -32.93
C GLN A 47 15.69 16.30 -32.39
N SER A 48 16.98 16.12 -32.68
CA SER A 48 17.76 15.00 -32.12
C SER A 48 17.84 15.06 -30.59
N ASP A 49 17.98 16.25 -30.00
CA ASP A 49 18.03 16.42 -28.55
C ASP A 49 16.68 16.10 -27.90
N ILE A 50 15.57 16.48 -28.53
CA ILE A 50 14.22 16.11 -28.10
C ILE A 50 14.07 14.59 -28.08
N ASP A 51 14.48 13.92 -29.15
CA ASP A 51 14.39 12.46 -29.26
C ASP A 51 15.27 11.76 -28.21
N LEU A 52 16.48 12.27 -27.96
CA LEU A 52 17.36 11.78 -26.91
C LEU A 52 16.73 11.90 -25.52
N VAL A 53 16.14 13.06 -25.20
CA VAL A 53 15.46 13.29 -23.92
C VAL A 53 14.25 12.38 -23.78
N ALA A 54 13.46 12.21 -24.84
CA ALA A 54 12.31 11.31 -24.84
C ALA A 54 12.71 9.85 -24.59
N ASN A 55 13.79 9.39 -25.23
CA ASN A 55 14.31 8.04 -25.02
C ASN A 55 14.84 7.85 -23.60
N ARG A 56 15.63 8.79 -23.08
CA ARG A 56 16.11 8.75 -21.68
C ARG A 56 14.95 8.72 -20.68
N LYS A 57 13.90 9.50 -20.91
CA LYS A 57 12.70 9.48 -20.07
C LYS A 57 12.04 8.10 -20.09
N LYS A 58 11.90 7.50 -21.27
CA LYS A 58 11.32 6.16 -21.42
C LYS A 58 12.15 5.09 -20.70
N GLU A 59 13.47 5.14 -20.83
CA GLU A 59 14.40 4.23 -20.14
C GLU A 59 14.35 4.40 -18.62
N ALA A 60 14.29 5.65 -18.13
CA ALA A 60 14.16 5.93 -16.70
C ALA A 60 12.86 5.38 -16.13
N ILE A 61 11.74 5.54 -16.84
CA ILE A 61 10.44 4.96 -16.45
C ILE A 61 10.54 3.43 -16.42
N ALA A 62 11.09 2.81 -17.47
CA ALA A 62 11.25 1.35 -17.51
C ALA A 62 12.13 0.82 -16.38
N THR A 63 13.20 1.56 -16.03
CA THR A 63 14.08 1.22 -14.89
C THR A 63 13.36 1.35 -13.56
N PHE A 64 12.51 2.38 -13.41
CA PHE A 64 11.69 2.55 -12.22
C PHE A 64 10.70 1.39 -12.05
N ASP A 65 9.95 1.07 -13.10
CA ASP A 65 8.90 0.05 -13.05
C ASP A 65 9.45 -1.36 -12.81
N ASN A 66 10.58 -1.71 -13.43
CA ASN A 66 11.15 -3.04 -13.33
C ASN A 66 11.97 -3.22 -12.04
N ASN A 67 12.82 -2.24 -11.71
CA ASN A 67 13.81 -2.39 -10.63
C ASN A 67 13.36 -1.67 -9.36
N THR A 68 13.17 -0.36 -9.45
CA THR A 68 12.98 0.50 -8.26
C THR A 68 11.69 0.15 -7.51
N ARG A 69 10.60 -0.09 -8.24
CA ARG A 69 9.31 -0.51 -7.67
C ARG A 69 9.44 -1.79 -6.86
N THR A 70 10.16 -2.78 -7.39
CA THR A 70 10.36 -4.06 -6.70
C THR A 70 11.20 -3.89 -5.43
N ILE A 71 12.24 -3.05 -5.48
CA ILE A 71 13.07 -2.74 -4.31
C ILE A 71 12.24 -2.11 -3.21
N ILE A 72 11.51 -1.03 -3.51
CA ILE A 72 10.64 -0.34 -2.55
C ILE A 72 9.61 -1.30 -1.95
N THR A 73 9.00 -2.14 -2.80
CA THR A 73 8.00 -3.12 -2.33
C THR A 73 8.62 -4.13 -1.37
N LYS A 74 9.84 -4.61 -1.64
CA LYS A 74 10.57 -5.52 -0.76
C LYS A 74 10.95 -4.82 0.55
N GLU A 75 11.41 -3.58 0.50
CA GLU A 75 11.76 -2.81 1.70
C GLU A 75 10.56 -2.57 2.61
N ILE A 76 9.41 -2.17 2.04
CA ILE A 76 8.16 -1.99 2.80
C ILE A 76 7.72 -3.29 3.44
N ARG A 77 7.74 -4.40 2.68
CA ARG A 77 7.36 -5.71 3.22
C ARG A 77 8.32 -6.18 4.30
N GLY A 78 9.62 -6.11 4.05
CA GLY A 78 10.65 -6.57 4.98
C GLY A 78 10.63 -5.81 6.30
N ARG A 79 10.38 -4.48 6.27
CA ARG A 79 10.29 -3.67 7.50
C ARG A 79 9.20 -4.14 8.47
N HIS A 80 8.06 -4.57 7.94
CA HIS A 80 6.91 -4.95 8.75
C HIS A 80 6.77 -6.47 8.94
N GLU A 81 7.57 -7.27 8.22
CA GLU A 81 7.51 -8.72 8.27
C GLU A 81 7.94 -9.27 9.63
N GLU A 82 9.00 -8.72 10.22
CA GLU A 82 9.49 -9.12 11.55
C GLU A 82 8.46 -8.82 12.65
N GLU A 83 7.91 -7.61 12.68
CA GLU A 83 6.87 -7.22 13.63
C GLU A 83 5.61 -8.08 13.47
N LEU A 84 5.20 -8.35 12.22
CA LEU A 84 4.06 -9.22 11.94
C LEU A 84 4.31 -10.66 12.40
N LEU A 85 5.54 -11.16 12.24
CA LEU A 85 5.92 -12.48 12.69
C LEU A 85 5.92 -12.56 14.22
N ASP A 86 6.51 -11.59 14.90
CA ASP A 86 6.49 -11.48 16.36
C ASP A 86 5.03 -11.43 16.87
N LEU A 87 4.19 -10.58 16.30
CA LEU A 87 2.79 -10.47 16.70
C LEU A 87 2.01 -11.79 16.48
N LYS A 88 2.26 -12.50 15.37
CA LYS A 88 1.69 -13.83 15.11
C LYS A 88 2.15 -14.87 16.13
N THR A 89 3.43 -14.89 16.50
CA THR A 89 3.96 -15.82 17.51
C THR A 89 3.37 -15.52 18.90
N LYS A 90 3.28 -14.24 19.29
CA LYS A 90 2.62 -13.82 20.52
C LYS A 90 1.16 -14.25 20.55
N LEU A 91 0.41 -14.03 19.48
CA LEU A 91 -0.98 -14.45 19.35
C LEU A 91 -1.12 -15.98 19.52
N LYS A 92 -0.26 -16.77 18.85
CA LYS A 92 -0.27 -18.23 18.99
C LYS A 92 0.01 -18.65 20.43
N SER A 93 1.04 -18.08 21.06
CA SER A 93 1.39 -18.39 22.45
C SER A 93 0.27 -18.02 23.43
N LEU A 94 -0.42 -16.90 23.19
CA LEU A 94 -1.53 -16.46 24.04
C LEU A 94 -2.75 -17.36 23.87
N SER A 95 -3.03 -17.78 22.63
CA SER A 95 -4.09 -18.74 22.33
C SER A 95 -3.85 -20.08 23.01
N GLU A 96 -2.61 -20.59 22.99
CA GLU A 96 -2.22 -21.80 23.70
C GLU A 96 -2.37 -21.64 25.23
N LYS A 97 -1.94 -20.50 25.79
CA LYS A 97 -2.12 -20.19 27.22
C LYS A 97 -3.61 -20.15 27.61
N ILE A 98 -4.47 -19.53 26.80
CA ILE A 98 -5.91 -19.48 27.05
C ILE A 98 -6.49 -20.90 27.03
N LYS A 99 -6.11 -21.72 26.04
CA LYS A 99 -6.57 -23.10 25.95
C LYS A 99 -6.18 -23.91 27.19
N ASN A 100 -4.90 -23.84 27.59
CA ASN A 100 -4.40 -24.55 28.77
C ASN A 100 -5.10 -24.06 30.06
N ASN A 101 -5.31 -22.75 30.21
CA ASN A 101 -6.01 -22.20 31.37
C ASN A 101 -7.48 -22.66 31.41
N ASN A 102 -8.15 -22.73 30.27
CA ASN A 102 -9.52 -23.25 30.20
C ASN A 102 -9.58 -24.74 30.53
N GLU A 103 -8.60 -25.53 30.10
CA GLU A 103 -8.47 -26.95 30.47
C GLU A 103 -8.24 -27.11 31.98
N ASN A 104 -7.36 -26.29 32.57
CA ASN A 104 -7.13 -26.26 34.02
C ASN A 104 -8.38 -25.85 34.81
N ILE A 105 -9.11 -24.82 34.36
CA ILE A 105 -10.36 -24.40 34.98
C ILE A 105 -11.38 -25.54 34.93
N LYS A 106 -11.52 -26.24 33.80
CA LYS A 106 -12.41 -27.40 33.68
C LYS A 106 -11.99 -28.52 34.62
N TYR A 107 -10.70 -28.83 34.68
CA TYR A 107 -10.16 -29.86 35.56
C TYR A 107 -10.45 -29.53 37.03
N LEU A 108 -10.10 -28.33 37.48
CA LEU A 108 -10.35 -27.87 38.86
C LEU A 108 -11.85 -27.83 39.17
N SER A 109 -12.68 -27.43 38.21
CA SER A 109 -14.14 -27.44 38.38
C SER A 109 -14.69 -28.84 38.53
N LEU A 110 -14.17 -29.83 37.80
CA LEU A 110 -14.56 -31.23 37.95
C LEU A 110 -14.08 -31.79 39.28
N GLU A 111 -12.83 -31.53 39.66
CA GLU A 111 -12.28 -31.97 40.94
C GLU A 111 -13.07 -31.39 42.13
N LEU A 112 -13.47 -30.12 42.04
CA LEU A 112 -14.32 -29.48 43.05
C LEU A 112 -15.67 -30.18 43.17
N VAL A 113 -16.30 -30.49 42.04
CA VAL A 113 -17.58 -31.20 42.00
C VAL A 113 -17.43 -32.61 42.56
N ASP A 114 -16.47 -33.39 42.06
CA ASP A 114 -16.28 -34.79 42.44
C ASP A 114 -15.93 -34.95 43.92
N ASN A 115 -15.06 -34.09 44.48
CA ASN A 115 -14.57 -34.24 45.84
C ASN A 115 -15.42 -33.52 46.90
N TYR A 116 -16.11 -32.43 46.55
CA TYR A 116 -16.76 -31.56 47.55
C TYR A 116 -18.27 -31.40 47.38
N GLU A 117 -18.85 -31.71 46.21
CA GLU A 117 -20.32 -31.62 46.04
C GLU A 117 -21.06 -32.57 46.98
N ALA A 118 -20.52 -33.77 47.21
CA ALA A 118 -21.13 -34.75 48.10
C ALA A 118 -21.22 -34.29 49.57
N TYR A 119 -20.29 -33.43 50.01
CA TYR A 119 -20.21 -32.99 51.41
C TYR A 119 -20.89 -31.64 51.64
N LEU A 120 -20.74 -30.70 50.71
CA LEU A 120 -21.27 -29.34 50.83
C LEU A 120 -22.65 -29.20 50.18
N GLY A 121 -22.93 -29.96 49.12
CA GLY A 121 -24.10 -29.76 48.27
C GLY A 121 -23.95 -28.54 47.35
N LYS A 122 -24.62 -28.60 46.19
CA LYS A 122 -24.53 -27.58 45.12
C LYS A 122 -24.80 -26.14 45.56
N GLU A 123 -25.60 -25.95 46.60
CA GLU A 123 -25.96 -24.64 47.17
C GLU A 123 -24.79 -23.93 47.87
N PHE A 124 -23.79 -24.68 48.35
CA PHE A 124 -22.66 -24.18 49.12
C PHE A 124 -21.33 -24.26 48.36
N MET A 125 -21.37 -24.41 47.03
CA MET A 125 -20.18 -24.44 46.15
C MET A 125 -19.65 -23.04 45.78
N ASN A 126 -20.16 -21.98 46.42
CA ASN A 126 -19.75 -20.59 46.20
C ASN A 126 -18.97 -20.06 47.41
N VAL A 127 -17.90 -19.30 47.16
CA VAL A 127 -17.02 -18.75 48.21
C VAL A 127 -17.80 -18.00 49.30
N GLU A 128 -18.73 -17.12 48.92
CA GLU A 128 -19.54 -16.35 49.87
C GLU A 128 -20.40 -17.23 50.81
N LYS A 129 -20.87 -18.38 50.31
CA LYS A 129 -21.69 -19.31 51.10
C LYS A 129 -20.82 -20.19 52.00
N ILE A 130 -19.61 -20.52 51.55
CA ILE A 130 -18.60 -21.20 52.37
C ILE A 130 -18.18 -20.28 53.52
N ASP A 131 -17.91 -19.00 53.26
CA ASP A 131 -17.54 -18.03 54.29
C ASP A 131 -18.65 -17.87 55.35
N GLN A 132 -19.93 -17.87 54.92
CA GLN A 132 -21.08 -17.86 55.83
C GLN A 132 -21.18 -19.14 56.67
N LEU A 133 -20.85 -20.31 56.10
CA LEU A 133 -20.81 -21.57 56.86
C LEU A 133 -19.65 -21.57 57.86
N VAL A 134 -18.47 -21.06 57.48
CA VAL A 134 -17.31 -20.95 58.37
C VAL A 134 -17.63 -20.04 59.55
N ALA A 135 -18.21 -18.86 59.31
CA ALA A 135 -18.63 -17.96 60.39
C ALA A 135 -19.64 -18.61 61.35
N LEU A 136 -20.59 -19.40 60.83
CA LEU A 136 -21.55 -20.14 61.66
C LEU A 136 -20.91 -21.27 62.48
N ILE A 137 -19.88 -21.92 61.94
CA ILE A 137 -19.11 -22.94 62.64
C ILE A 137 -18.34 -22.31 63.81
N GLU A 138 -17.69 -21.17 63.56
CA GLU A 138 -16.92 -20.44 64.58
C GLU A 138 -17.82 -19.85 65.68
N ASP A 139 -18.93 -19.19 65.32
CA ASP A 139 -19.84 -18.56 66.27
C ASP A 139 -20.56 -19.58 67.18
N LYS A 140 -20.92 -20.75 66.64
CA LYS A 140 -21.70 -21.77 67.35
C LYS A 140 -20.86 -22.97 67.81
N ASN A 141 -19.53 -22.91 67.61
CA ASN A 141 -18.56 -23.96 67.93
C ASN A 141 -18.99 -25.36 67.42
N LEU A 142 -19.45 -25.41 66.17
CA LEU A 142 -19.94 -26.65 65.55
C LEU A 142 -18.76 -27.54 65.14
N GLN A 143 -18.88 -28.86 65.28
CA GLN A 143 -17.78 -29.77 64.91
C GLN A 143 -17.89 -30.33 63.49
N ASN A 144 -19.08 -30.31 62.89
CA ASN A 144 -19.36 -30.97 61.62
C ASN A 144 -19.99 -30.04 60.59
N ILE A 145 -19.55 -30.15 59.32
CA ILE A 145 -20.08 -29.36 58.19
C ILE A 145 -21.58 -29.65 57.95
N SER A 146 -22.04 -30.89 58.13
CA SER A 146 -23.46 -31.24 58.00
C SER A 146 -24.35 -30.58 59.05
N GLU A 147 -23.83 -30.37 60.28
CA GLU A 147 -24.53 -29.64 61.34
C GLU A 147 -24.61 -28.14 61.04
N ALA A 148 -23.53 -27.58 60.49
CA ALA A 148 -23.51 -26.19 60.02
C ALA A 148 -24.52 -25.94 58.89
N ILE A 149 -24.60 -26.84 57.90
CA ILE A 149 -25.56 -26.75 56.79
C ILE A 149 -27.01 -26.82 57.29
N THR A 150 -27.31 -27.73 58.21
CA THR A 150 -28.67 -27.84 58.78
C THR A 150 -29.04 -26.63 59.63
N MET A 151 -28.10 -26.04 60.37
CA MET A 151 -28.30 -24.80 61.11
C MET A 151 -28.47 -23.58 60.19
N TYR A 152 -27.72 -23.51 59.09
CA TYR A 152 -27.86 -22.47 58.07
C TYR A 152 -29.26 -22.51 57.46
N ARG A 153 -29.74 -23.71 57.07
CA ARG A 153 -31.09 -23.90 56.52
C ARG A 153 -32.19 -23.57 57.53
N LYS A 154 -32.00 -23.87 58.81
CA LYS A 154 -32.94 -23.49 59.88
C LYS A 154 -32.96 -22.00 60.20
N SER A 155 -31.84 -21.30 59.96
CA SER A 155 -31.73 -19.86 60.23
C SER A 155 -32.22 -19.00 59.05
N ASN A 156 -32.31 -19.59 57.85
CA ASN A 156 -32.79 -18.97 56.61
C ASN A 156 -34.14 -19.52 56.11
N SER A 157 -34.83 -20.32 56.92
CA SER A 157 -36.24 -20.72 56.71
C SER A 157 -37.14 -19.91 57.61
#